data_AF-A0A3D3KPH6-F1
#
_entry.id   AF-A0A3D3KPH6-F1
#
_cell.length_a   1.000
_cell.length_b   1.000
_cell.length_c   1.000
_cell.angle_alpha   90.00
_cell.angle_beta   90.00
_cell.angle_gamma   90.00
#
_symmetry.space_group_name_H-M   'P 1'
#
loop_
_entity.id
_entity.type
_entity.pdbx_description
1 polymer ?
#
loop_
_entity_poly.entity_id
_entity_poly.type
_entity_poly.pdbx_seq_one_letter_code
_entity_poly.pdbx_strand_id
1 'polypeptide(L)'
;MNPSWDKRIGRAEELANRYAFAKKALGFYGVLTSHQKGVYQRIESLAKDSNERLSLEEELPLGILRPHIPSFILLIKKEGSPKLVRLAEELGKMNEEGLDAILQSYWRKKALDTTKNRALSFFAKAFLQPYAEYLSDMR
;
A
#
# COMPACT_ATOMS: atom_id res chain seq x y z
N MET A 1 1.42 0.38 -19.41
CA MET A 1 1.66 1.59 -18.60
C MET A 1 0.30 2.08 -18.12
N ASN A 2 0.06 2.19 -16.81
CA ASN A 2 -1.16 2.81 -16.31
C ASN A 2 -0.88 4.32 -16.11
N PRO A 3 -1.39 5.20 -17.00
CA PRO A 3 -1.00 6.61 -17.07
C PRO A 3 -1.39 7.40 -15.82
N SER A 4 -2.29 6.90 -14.98
CA SER A 4 -2.65 7.53 -13.70
C SER A 4 -1.51 7.45 -12.68
N TRP A 5 -0.87 6.29 -12.54
CA TRP A 5 0.24 6.09 -11.61
C TRP A 5 1.48 6.89 -12.01
N ASP A 6 1.84 6.88 -13.29
CA ASP A 6 2.99 7.64 -13.81
C ASP A 6 2.82 9.14 -13.61
N LYS A 7 1.60 9.67 -13.79
CA LYS A 7 1.30 11.07 -13.48
C LYS A 7 1.49 11.40 -12.00
N ARG A 8 1.07 10.52 -11.08
CA ARG A 8 1.24 10.75 -9.63
C ARG A 8 2.71 10.74 -9.22
N ILE A 9 3.50 9.83 -9.78
CA ILE A 9 4.94 9.74 -9.53
C ILE A 9 5.64 11.00 -10.04
N GLY A 10 5.43 11.37 -11.31
CA GLY A 10 6.05 12.56 -11.89
C GLY A 10 5.63 13.86 -11.17
N ARG A 11 4.36 13.95 -10.73
CA ARG A 11 3.89 15.09 -9.94
C ARG A 11 4.57 15.18 -8.58
N ALA A 12 4.81 14.04 -7.91
CA ALA A 12 5.53 14.00 -6.65
C ALA A 12 6.97 14.52 -6.82
N GLU A 13 7.65 14.10 -7.88
CA GLU A 13 9.02 14.53 -8.22
C GLU A 13 9.08 16.04 -8.54
N GLU A 14 8.16 16.54 -9.36
CA GLU A 14 8.08 17.97 -9.69
C GLU A 14 7.91 18.82 -8.43
N LEU A 15 6.98 18.44 -7.55
CA LEU A 15 6.71 19.16 -6.30
C LEU A 15 7.89 19.05 -5.33
N ALA A 16 8.58 17.91 -5.29
CA ALA A 16 9.75 17.72 -4.43
C ALA A 16 10.92 18.63 -4.85
N ASN A 17 11.05 18.90 -6.15
CA ASN A 17 12.03 19.83 -6.70
C ASN A 17 11.65 21.29 -6.49
N ARG A 18 10.35 21.61 -6.50
CA ARG A 18 9.84 22.98 -6.28
C ARG A 18 9.87 23.41 -4.81
N TYR A 19 9.58 22.50 -3.89
CA TYR A 19 9.37 22.82 -2.48
C TYR A 19 10.36 22.08 -1.58
N ALA A 20 11.47 22.75 -1.23
CA ALA A 20 12.52 22.17 -0.39
C ALA A 20 12.00 21.61 0.95
N PHE A 21 11.03 22.28 1.58
CA PHE A 21 10.44 21.84 2.86
C PHE A 21 9.67 20.51 2.72
N ALA A 22 9.11 20.22 1.55
CA ALA A 22 8.31 19.03 1.28
C ALA A 22 9.12 17.90 0.61
N LYS A 23 10.36 18.18 0.18
CA LYS A 23 11.21 17.26 -0.60
C LYS A 23 11.28 15.84 -0.02
N LYS A 24 11.46 15.71 1.29
CA LYS A 24 11.55 14.40 1.95
C LYS A 24 10.21 13.65 1.95
N ALA A 25 9.12 14.34 2.26
CA ALA A 25 7.78 13.74 2.29
C ALA A 25 7.31 13.33 0.90
N LEU A 26 7.56 14.17 -0.11
CA LEU A 26 7.23 13.90 -1.51
C LEU A 26 8.13 12.83 -2.12
N GLY A 27 9.41 12.79 -1.76
CA GLY A 27 10.32 11.70 -2.15
C GLY A 27 9.84 10.35 -1.63
N PHE A 28 9.48 10.27 -0.35
CA PHE A 28 8.86 9.07 0.22
C PHE A 28 7.58 8.68 -0.51
N TYR A 29 6.68 9.64 -0.77
CA TYR A 29 5.45 9.38 -1.51
C TYR A 29 5.70 8.87 -2.93
N GLY A 30 6.67 9.42 -3.66
CA GLY A 30 7.03 8.97 -5.01
C GLY A 30 7.56 7.52 -5.02
N VAL A 31 8.41 7.17 -4.05
CA VAL A 31 8.93 5.81 -3.89
C VAL A 31 7.82 4.83 -3.50
N LEU A 32 6.96 5.21 -2.56
CA LEU A 32 5.77 4.43 -2.16
C LEU A 32 4.84 4.19 -3.35
N THR A 33 4.55 5.23 -4.12
CA THR A 33 3.65 5.16 -5.29
C THR A 33 4.24 4.28 -6.39
N SER A 34 5.56 4.32 -6.59
CA SER A 34 6.27 3.43 -7.53
C SER A 34 6.15 1.96 -7.12
N HIS A 35 6.31 1.65 -5.83
CA HIS A 35 6.09 0.29 -5.31
C HIS A 35 4.64 -0.15 -5.48
N GLN A 36 3.69 0.71 -5.11
CA GLN A 36 2.25 0.50 -5.28
C GLN A 36 1.86 0.20 -6.74
N LYS A 37 2.43 0.94 -7.70
CA LYS A 37 2.25 0.68 -9.13
C LYS A 37 2.72 -0.73 -9.51
N GLY A 38 3.87 -1.17 -8.99
CA GLY A 38 4.37 -2.52 -9.22
C GLY A 38 3.45 -3.62 -8.66
N VAL A 39 2.88 -3.40 -7.48
CA VAL A 39 1.87 -4.30 -6.88
C VAL A 39 0.59 -4.33 -7.74
N TYR A 40 0.08 -3.18 -8.16
CA TYR A 40 -1.07 -3.09 -9.07
C TYR A 40 -0.85 -3.92 -10.34
N GLN A 41 0.30 -3.77 -10.99
CA GLN A 41 0.60 -4.48 -12.23
C GLN A 41 0.66 -6.00 -12.05
N ARG A 42 1.13 -6.46 -10.89
CA ARG A 42 1.14 -7.89 -10.56
C ARG A 42 -0.27 -8.43 -10.31
N ILE A 43 -1.10 -7.67 -9.58
CA ILE A 43 -2.52 -8.00 -9.39
C ILE A 43 -3.23 -8.09 -10.75
N GLU A 44 -3.02 -7.09 -11.61
CA GLU A 44 -3.57 -7.05 -12.96
C GLU A 44 -3.14 -8.25 -13.81
N SER A 45 -1.86 -8.63 -13.76
CA SER A 45 -1.35 -9.81 -14.48
C SER A 45 -2.00 -11.09 -13.97
N LEU A 46 -2.02 -11.28 -12.64
CA LEU A 46 -2.59 -12.48 -12.03
C LEU A 46 -4.07 -12.65 -12.37
N ALA A 47 -4.85 -11.57 -12.31
CA ALA A 47 -6.26 -11.61 -12.66
C ALA A 47 -6.53 -11.93 -14.15
N LYS A 48 -5.63 -11.49 -15.04
CA LYS A 48 -5.70 -11.85 -16.47
C LYS A 48 -5.38 -13.33 -16.69
N ASP A 49 -4.40 -13.86 -15.96
CA ASP A 49 -3.93 -15.24 -16.11
C ASP A 49 -4.88 -16.26 -15.48
N SER A 50 -5.49 -15.95 -14.33
CA SER A 50 -6.39 -16.86 -13.63
C SER A 50 -7.83 -16.86 -14.17
N ASN A 51 -8.19 -15.90 -15.02
CA ASN A 51 -9.57 -15.62 -15.44
C ASN A 51 -10.53 -15.43 -14.23
N GLU A 52 -9.99 -15.22 -13.02
CA GLU A 52 -10.76 -14.93 -11.82
C GLU A 52 -11.08 -13.45 -11.79
N ARG A 53 -12.36 -13.14 -11.64
CA ARG A 53 -12.80 -11.78 -11.36
C ARG A 53 -12.54 -11.49 -9.88
N LEU A 54 -11.40 -10.89 -9.57
CA LEU A 54 -11.21 -10.25 -8.28
C LEU A 54 -12.33 -9.22 -8.10
N SER A 55 -12.99 -9.27 -6.96
CA SER A 55 -14.19 -8.47 -6.72
C SER A 55 -14.10 -7.69 -5.40
N LEU A 56 -15.02 -6.76 -5.21
CA LEU A 56 -15.24 -6.05 -3.93
C LEU A 56 -15.91 -7.00 -2.91
N GLU A 57 -15.37 -8.20 -2.74
CA GLU A 57 -15.82 -9.16 -1.75
C GLU A 57 -15.57 -8.64 -0.33
N GLU A 58 -16.33 -9.16 0.63
CA GLU A 58 -16.14 -8.85 2.06
C GLU A 58 -14.80 -9.36 2.61
N GLU A 59 -14.18 -10.32 1.90
CA GLU A 59 -12.89 -10.92 2.23
C GLU A 59 -11.81 -10.40 1.28
N LEU A 60 -10.65 -10.04 1.82
CA LEU A 60 -9.51 -9.70 0.98
C LEU A 60 -8.93 -10.99 0.38
N PRO A 61 -8.48 -10.99 -0.89
CA PRO A 61 -7.74 -12.11 -1.47
C PRO A 61 -6.31 -12.13 -0.90
N LEU A 62 -6.17 -12.52 0.37
CA LEU A 62 -4.91 -12.49 1.11
C LEU A 62 -3.81 -13.32 0.43
N GLY A 63 -4.17 -14.40 -0.27
CA GLY A 63 -3.20 -15.20 -1.05
C GLY A 63 -2.45 -14.40 -2.13
N ILE A 64 -3.09 -13.39 -2.72
CA ILE A 64 -2.47 -12.52 -3.74
C ILE A 64 -1.71 -11.37 -3.08
N LEU A 65 -2.23 -10.84 -1.98
CA LEU A 65 -1.66 -9.65 -1.34
C LEU A 65 -0.46 -9.98 -0.45
N ARG A 66 -0.52 -11.07 0.32
CA ARG A 66 0.49 -11.42 1.34
C ARG A 66 1.93 -11.46 0.81
N PRO A 67 2.22 -11.99 -0.39
CA PRO A 67 3.58 -11.98 -0.94
C PRO A 67 4.22 -10.58 -1.07
N HIS A 68 3.41 -9.52 -1.11
CA HIS A 68 3.90 -8.15 -1.23
C HIS A 68 4.23 -7.48 0.11
N ILE A 69 3.74 -8.01 1.23
CA ILE A 69 3.91 -7.42 2.57
C ILE A 69 5.39 -7.24 2.96
N PRO A 70 6.29 -8.23 2.79
CA PRO A 70 7.68 -8.06 3.21
C PRO A 70 8.39 -6.93 2.45
N SER A 71 8.18 -6.84 1.13
CA SER A 71 8.77 -5.79 0.30
C SER A 71 8.26 -4.40 0.68
N PHE A 72 6.99 -4.30 1.06
CA PHE A 72 6.36 -3.07 1.50
C PHE A 72 6.86 -2.62 2.89
N ILE A 73 7.00 -3.55 3.83
CA ILE A 73 7.60 -3.27 5.15
C ILE A 73 9.04 -2.79 4.99
N LEU A 74 9.84 -3.43 4.14
CA LEU A 74 11.22 -3.04 3.87
C LEU A 74 11.30 -1.62 3.29
N LEU A 75 10.39 -1.27 2.37
CA LEU A 75 10.29 0.07 1.80
C LEU A 75 10.08 1.13 2.88
N ILE A 76 9.12 0.89 3.78
CA ILE A 76 8.80 1.82 4.88
C ILE A 76 9.98 1.94 5.84
N LYS A 77 10.68 0.84 6.14
CA LYS A 77 11.88 0.87 6.99
C LYS A 77 13.01 1.70 6.39
N LYS A 78 13.17 1.69 5.06
CA LYS A 78 14.25 2.39 4.37
C LYS A 78 13.97 3.88 4.18
N GLU A 79 12.76 4.21 3.74
CA GLU A 79 12.43 5.56 3.24
C GLU A 79 11.43 6.32 4.14
N GLY A 80 10.83 5.64 5.11
CA GLY A 80 9.80 6.21 5.98
C GLY A 80 10.32 7.23 6.98
N SER A 81 9.40 8.00 7.56
CA SER A 81 9.73 8.84 8.74
C SER A 81 10.04 7.96 9.95
N PRO A 82 10.77 8.45 10.98
CA PRO A 82 11.11 7.65 12.16
C PRO A 82 9.91 6.96 12.83
N LYS A 83 8.74 7.61 12.80
CA LYS A 83 7.49 7.03 13.31
C LYS A 83 7.00 5.84 12.47
N LEU A 84 7.10 5.94 11.15
CA LEU A 84 6.72 4.86 10.23
C LEU A 84 7.71 3.70 10.26
N VAL A 85 9.00 3.99 10.40
CA VAL A 85 10.05 2.96 10.53
C VAL A 85 9.80 2.11 11.77
N ARG A 86 9.57 2.73 12.94
CA ARG A 86 9.22 2.00 14.18
C ARG A 86 7.97 1.14 14.01
N LEU A 87 6.94 1.66 13.36
CA LEU A 87 5.75 0.87 13.07
C LEU A 87 6.07 -0.34 12.17
N ALA A 88 6.86 -0.15 11.12
CA ALA A 88 7.25 -1.23 10.21
C ALA A 88 8.13 -2.28 10.91
N GLU A 89 8.91 -1.89 11.91
CA GLU A 89 9.62 -2.82 12.80
C GLU A 89 8.67 -3.63 13.67
N GLU A 90 7.66 -3.00 14.26
CA GLU A 90 6.62 -3.69 15.04
C GLU A 90 5.82 -4.67 14.17
N LEU A 91 5.37 -4.22 12.99
CA LEU A 91 4.66 -5.05 12.01
C LEU A 91 5.51 -6.21 11.51
N GLY A 92 6.81 -5.97 11.27
CA GLY A 92 7.73 -7.02 10.85
C GLY A 92 8.03 -8.08 11.91
N LYS A 93 7.62 -7.88 13.17
CA LYS A 93 7.69 -8.88 14.25
C LYS A 93 6.38 -9.68 14.40
N MET A 94 5.29 -9.23 13.79
CA MET A 94 4.02 -9.94 13.82
C MET A 94 4.08 -11.19 12.92
N ASN A 95 3.31 -12.21 13.27
CA ASN A 95 3.10 -13.36 12.40
C ASN A 95 2.16 -12.99 11.25
N GLU A 96 2.05 -13.87 10.25
CA GLU A 96 1.19 -13.65 9.09
C GLU A 96 -0.28 -13.42 9.48
N GLU A 97 -0.80 -14.23 10.41
CA GLU A 97 -2.18 -14.14 10.90
C GLU A 97 -2.51 -12.76 11.49
N GLY A 98 -1.59 -12.19 12.27
CA GLY A 98 -1.76 -10.86 12.85
C GLY A 98 -1.79 -9.76 11.79
N LEU A 99 -0.95 -9.86 10.77
CA LEU A 99 -0.92 -8.92 9.65
C LEU A 99 -2.20 -9.02 8.80
N ASP A 100 -2.63 -10.24 8.51
CA ASP A 100 -3.88 -10.51 7.80
C ASP A 100 -5.08 -9.95 8.54
N ALA A 101 -5.15 -10.15 9.86
CA ALA A 101 -6.23 -9.61 10.69
C ALA A 101 -6.30 -8.08 10.62
N ILE A 102 -5.15 -7.39 10.58
CA ILE A 102 -5.09 -5.93 10.43
C ILE A 102 -5.65 -5.50 9.07
N LEU A 103 -5.18 -6.13 7.99
CA LEU A 103 -5.62 -5.80 6.62
C LEU A 103 -7.12 -6.07 6.44
N GLN A 104 -7.58 -7.22 6.90
CA GLN A 104 -8.97 -7.65 6.82
C GLN A 104 -9.89 -6.75 7.66
N SER A 105 -9.46 -6.36 8.86
CA SER A 105 -10.21 -5.44 9.71
C SER A 105 -10.34 -4.06 9.09
N TYR A 106 -9.24 -3.55 8.49
CA TYR A 106 -9.26 -2.28 7.76
C TYR A 106 -10.21 -2.33 6.55
N TRP A 107 -10.14 -3.39 5.75
CA TRP A 107 -10.99 -3.57 4.58
C TRP A 107 -12.49 -3.59 4.92
N ARG A 108 -12.85 -4.30 6.00
CA ARG A 108 -14.22 -4.39 6.52
C ARG A 108 -14.70 -3.10 7.20
N LYS A 109 -13.90 -2.02 7.19
CA LYS A 109 -14.17 -0.75 7.90
C LYS A 109 -14.51 -0.96 9.39
N LYS A 110 -14.05 -2.06 10.00
CA LYS A 110 -14.15 -2.23 11.45
C LYS A 110 -13.21 -1.21 12.07
N ALA A 111 -13.71 -0.42 13.02
CA ALA A 111 -12.94 0.63 13.66
C ALA A 111 -11.64 0.04 14.22
N LEU A 112 -10.51 0.51 13.70
CA LEU A 112 -9.23 0.29 14.32
C LEU A 112 -9.16 1.28 15.51
N ASP A 113 -9.50 0.83 16.73
CA ASP A 113 -9.71 1.67 17.93
C ASP A 113 -8.44 2.25 18.57
N THR A 114 -8.26 3.59 18.56
CA THR A 114 -7.18 4.44 19.17
C THR A 114 -6.09 5.02 18.24
N THR A 115 -5.26 5.93 18.76
CA THR A 115 -4.16 6.66 18.09
C THR A 115 -3.07 5.75 17.49
N LYS A 116 -2.84 4.56 18.06
CA LYS A 116 -2.00 3.50 17.45
C LYS A 116 -2.53 3.13 16.06
N ASN A 117 -3.85 3.22 15.87
CA ASN A 117 -4.46 2.90 14.60
C ASN A 117 -4.32 3.94 13.53
N ARG A 118 -3.92 5.19 13.81
CA ARG A 118 -3.68 6.12 12.70
C ARG A 118 -2.50 5.64 11.85
N ALA A 119 -1.46 5.12 12.49
CA ALA A 119 -0.28 4.60 11.80
C ALA A 119 -0.57 3.24 11.14
N LEU A 120 -1.29 2.34 11.82
CA LEU A 120 -1.75 1.07 11.24
C LEU A 120 -2.76 1.29 10.09
N SER A 121 -3.66 2.26 10.22
CA SER A 121 -4.59 2.66 9.15
C SER A 121 -3.82 3.23 7.97
N PHE A 122 -2.76 4.01 8.21
CA PHE A 122 -1.89 4.46 7.13
C PHE A 122 -1.24 3.25 6.43
N PHE A 123 -0.68 2.31 7.19
CA PHE A 123 -0.07 1.10 6.63
C PHE A 123 -1.08 0.30 5.80
N ALA A 124 -2.23 -0.06 6.37
CA ALA A 124 -3.26 -0.83 5.71
C ALA A 124 -3.81 -0.08 4.47
N LYS A 125 -4.08 1.22 4.58
CA LYS A 125 -4.50 2.04 3.45
C LYS A 125 -3.48 2.03 2.33
N ALA A 126 -2.23 2.34 2.64
CA ALA A 126 -1.17 2.43 1.65
C ALA A 126 -0.89 1.06 1.01
N PHE A 127 -0.99 -0.02 1.79
CA PHE A 127 -0.82 -1.37 1.26
C PHE A 127 -1.98 -1.83 0.37
N LEU A 128 -3.22 -1.51 0.74
CA LEU A 128 -4.42 -1.95 0.01
C LEU A 128 -4.81 -1.03 -1.15
N GLN A 129 -4.24 0.17 -1.22
CA GLN A 129 -4.54 1.13 -2.28
C GLN A 129 -4.38 0.55 -3.71
N PRO A 130 -3.31 -0.18 -4.06
CA PRO A 130 -3.18 -0.80 -5.39
C PRO A 130 -4.35 -1.73 -5.73
N TYR A 131 -4.80 -2.53 -4.76
CA TYR A 131 -5.93 -3.44 -4.93
C TYR A 131 -7.25 -2.69 -5.09
N ALA A 132 -7.48 -1.66 -4.27
CA ALA A 132 -8.66 -0.82 -4.38
C ALA A 132 -8.75 -0.08 -5.73
N GLU A 133 -7.61 0.40 -6.25
CA GLU A 133 -7.55 1.04 -7.57
C GLU A 133 -7.77 0.05 -8.70
N TYR A 134 -7.19 -1.16 -8.61
CA TYR A 134 -7.48 -2.23 -9.57
C TYR A 134 -8.98 -2.54 -9.65
N LEU A 135 -9.65 -2.69 -8.51
CA LEU A 135 -11.10 -2.91 -8.46
C LEU A 135 -11.89 -1.74 -9.04
N SER A 136 -11.40 -0.51 -8.86
CA SER A 136 -12.06 0.69 -9.41
C SER A 136 -11.91 0.79 -10.93
N ASP A 137 -10.78 0.37 -11.50
CA ASP A 137 -10.53 0.41 -12.95
C ASP A 137 -11.29 -0.70 -13.70
N MET A 138 -11.68 -1.77 -13.01
CA MET A 138 -12.44 -2.90 -13.55
C MET A 138 -13.97 -2.68 -13.61
N ARG A 139 -14.45 -1.51 -13.15
CA ARG A 139 -15.87 -1.14 -13.13
C ARG A 139 -16.24 -0.28 -14.34
#